data_AF-A0A7C4SSE3-F1
#
_entry.id   AF-A0A7C4SSE3-F1
#
_cell.length_a   1.000
_cell.length_b   1.000
_cell.length_c   1.000
_cell.angle_alpha   90.00
_cell.angle_beta   90.00
_cell.angle_gamma   90.00
#
_symmetry.space_group_name_H-M   'P 1'
#
loop_
_entity.id
_entity.type
_entity.pdbx_description
1 polymer ?
#
loop_
_entity_poly.entity_id
_entity_poly.type
_entity_poly.pdbx_seq_one_letter_code
_entity_poly.pdbx_strand_id
1 'polypeptide(L)'
;MVVILVWDVSVAYYGCPYPRHVEADLREIYDAGFTSITLCVNEYEWPAMINAKKTSVDKAHDLGLRVFLDVHGFGFFVPGTSA
;
A
#
# COMPACT_ATOMS: atom_id res chain seq x y z
N MET A 1 -24.74 1.01 -27.07
CA MET A 1 -23.97 0.38 -25.98
C MET A 1 -22.73 1.23 -25.76
N VAL A 2 -22.62 1.92 -24.62
CA VAL A 2 -21.46 2.77 -24.31
C VAL A 2 -20.50 1.93 -23.49
N VAL A 3 -19.28 1.74 -23.97
CA VAL A 3 -18.22 1.11 -23.19
C VAL A 3 -17.56 2.21 -22.37
N ILE A 4 -17.81 2.22 -21.06
CA ILE A 4 -17.09 3.11 -20.14
C ILE A 4 -15.76 2.42 -19.83
N LEU A 5 -14.66 3.01 -20.26
CA LEU A 5 -13.33 2.59 -19.80
C LEU A 5 -13.18 3.06 -18.35
N VAL A 6 -13.17 2.11 -17.41
CA VAL A 6 -12.80 2.35 -16.02
C VAL A 6 -11.29 2.18 -15.92
N TRP A 7 -10.58 3.29 -15.77
CA TRP A 7 -9.15 3.30 -15.50
C TRP A 7 -8.93 3.13 -14.00
N ASP A 8 -7.95 2.29 -13.63
CA ASP A 8 -7.54 2.16 -12.25
C ASP A 8 -6.73 3.40 -11.85
N VAL A 9 -7.13 4.06 -10.76
CA VAL A 9 -6.44 5.22 -10.20
C VAL A 9 -5.81 4.77 -8.89
N SER A 10 -4.50 4.55 -8.94
CA SER A 10 -3.71 4.03 -7.81
C SER A 10 -2.88 5.10 -7.14
N VAL A 11 -2.61 4.91 -5.85
CA VAL A 11 -1.63 5.68 -5.08
C VAL A 11 -0.60 4.76 -4.43
N ALA A 12 0.66 5.17 -4.43
CA ALA A 12 1.69 4.47 -3.67
C ALA A 12 1.44 4.65 -2.17
N TYR A 13 1.38 3.56 -1.44
CA TYR A 13 1.08 3.54 -0.01
C TYR A 13 2.15 2.75 0.73
N TYR A 14 2.97 3.47 1.49
CA TYR A 14 3.99 2.85 2.33
C TYR A 14 3.39 2.23 3.59
N GLY A 15 2.19 2.66 4.01
CA GLY A 15 1.61 2.21 5.26
C GLY A 15 2.24 2.83 6.51
N CYS A 16 1.47 2.77 7.59
CA CYS A 16 1.87 3.25 8.90
C CYS A 16 2.18 2.04 9.82
N PRO A 17 3.26 2.07 10.63
CA PRO A 17 3.53 1.01 11.61
C PRO A 17 2.43 0.86 12.67
N TYR A 18 1.59 1.89 12.84
CA TYR A 18 0.53 1.95 13.83
C TYR A 18 -0.82 1.60 13.20
N PRO A 19 -1.40 0.42 13.49
CA PRO A 19 -2.63 -0.06 12.83
C PRO A 19 -3.83 0.88 12.97
N ARG A 20 -3.89 1.65 14.07
CA ARG A 20 -4.93 2.67 14.34
C ARG A 20 -5.00 3.79 13.28
N HIS A 21 -3.91 4.06 12.56
CA HIS A 21 -3.87 5.10 11.55
C HIS A 21 -4.20 4.56 10.15
N VAL A 22 -3.98 3.26 9.92
CA VAL A 22 -4.23 2.59 8.64
C VAL A 22 -5.65 2.81 8.12
N GLU A 23 -6.66 2.73 8.99
CA GLU A 23 -8.05 2.93 8.57
C GLU A 23 -8.33 4.37 8.15
N ALA A 24 -7.81 5.36 8.88
CA ALA A 24 -7.97 6.77 8.54
C ALA A 24 -7.25 7.10 7.22
N ASP A 25 -6.03 6.59 7.04
CA ASP A 25 -5.24 6.79 5.82
C ASP A 25 -5.96 6.21 4.59
N LEU A 26 -6.48 4.98 4.70
CA LEU A 26 -7.19 4.33 3.59
C LEU A 26 -8.55 4.98 3.32
N ARG A 27 -9.22 5.50 4.35
CA ARG A 27 -10.45 6.26 4.22
C ARG A 27 -10.21 7.55 3.44
N GLU A 28 -9.13 8.27 3.74
CA GLU A 28 -8.72 9.48 3.01
C GLU A 28 -8.42 9.15 1.54
N ILE A 29 -7.70 8.06 1.27
CA ILE A 29 -7.43 7.58 -0.09
C ILE A 29 -8.73 7.26 -0.84
N TYR A 30 -9.66 6.55 -0.20
CA TYR A 30 -10.96 6.24 -0.78
C TYR A 30 -11.78 7.51 -1.08
N ASP A 31 -11.88 8.42 -0.10
CA ASP A 31 -12.65 9.66 -0.22
C ASP A 31 -12.03 10.61 -1.28
N ALA A 32 -10.72 10.51 -1.54
CA ALA A 32 -10.03 11.19 -2.64
C ALA A 32 -10.30 10.59 -4.03
N GLY A 33 -11.04 9.48 -4.13
CA GLY A 33 -11.47 8.87 -5.39
C GLY A 33 -10.50 7.87 -6.00
N PHE A 34 -9.50 7.40 -5.25
CA PHE A 34 -8.64 6.31 -5.70
C PHE A 34 -9.41 4.97 -5.72
N THR A 35 -9.05 4.11 -6.66
CA THR A 35 -9.65 2.77 -6.81
C THR A 35 -8.74 1.66 -6.28
N SER A 36 -7.46 1.98 -6.06
CA SER A 36 -6.47 1.04 -5.59
C SER A 36 -5.32 1.70 -4.84
N ILE A 37 -4.58 0.87 -4.13
CA ILE A 37 -3.29 1.23 -3.53
C ILE A 37 -2.20 0.32 -4.08
N THR A 38 -1.00 0.87 -4.21
CA THR A 38 0.23 0.10 -4.38
C THR A 38 0.95 0.04 -3.05
N LEU A 39 0.78 -1.07 -2.33
CA LEU A 39 1.37 -1.29 -1.02
C LEU A 39 2.86 -1.61 -1.15
N CYS A 40 3.71 -0.67 -0.75
CA CYS A 40 5.15 -0.83 -0.77
C CYS A 40 5.61 -1.70 0.41
N VAL A 41 6.42 -2.72 0.15
CA VAL A 41 6.98 -3.62 1.16
C VAL A 41 8.48 -3.75 0.95
N ASN A 42 9.23 -3.39 1.99
CA ASN A 42 10.68 -3.52 2.05
C ASN A 42 11.07 -4.77 2.87
N GLU A 43 12.07 -5.51 2.41
CA GLU A 43 12.62 -6.71 3.06
C GLU A 43 13.01 -6.46 4.52
N TYR A 44 13.65 -5.32 4.81
CA TYR A 44 14.18 -5.03 6.15
C TYR A 44 13.08 -4.68 7.17
N GLU A 45 12.01 -4.03 6.72
CA GLU A 45 10.92 -3.56 7.59
C GLU A 45 9.77 -4.57 7.69
N TRP A 46 9.66 -5.47 6.71
CA TRP A 46 8.59 -6.46 6.63
C TRP A 46 8.35 -7.23 7.93
N PRO A 47 9.39 -7.79 8.61
CA PRO A 47 9.17 -8.54 9.84
C PRO A 47 8.54 -7.70 10.96
N ALA A 48 8.90 -6.42 11.05
CA ALA A 48 8.38 -5.51 12.07
C ALA A 48 6.98 -4.98 11.71
N MET A 49 6.68 -4.86 10.42
CA MET A 49 5.44 -4.25 9.93
C MET A 49 4.37 -5.25 9.48
N ILE A 50 4.63 -6.56 9.53
CA ILE A 50 3.74 -7.59 8.94
C ILE A 50 2.27 -7.45 9.38
N ASN A 51 2.02 -7.14 10.66
CA ASN A 51 0.68 -6.95 11.18
C ASN A 51 0.01 -5.70 10.59
N ALA A 52 0.72 -4.57 10.53
CA ALA A 52 0.19 -3.34 9.96
C ALA A 52 -0.06 -3.46 8.45
N LYS A 53 0.82 -4.17 7.72
CA LYS A 53 0.64 -4.45 6.29
C LYS A 53 -0.59 -5.35 6.05
N LYS A 54 -0.77 -6.39 6.88
CA LYS A 54 -1.96 -7.23 6.82
C LYS A 54 -3.24 -6.44 7.10
N THR A 55 -3.24 -5.62 8.15
CA THR A 55 -4.37 -4.72 8.44
C THR A 55 -4.65 -3.75 7.28
N SER A 56 -3.61 -3.27 6.60
CA SER A 56 -3.76 -2.40 5.43
C SER A 56 -4.47 -3.11 4.28
N VAL A 57 -4.11 -4.37 4.01
CA VAL A 57 -4.76 -5.18 2.98
C VAL A 57 -6.23 -5.42 3.34
N ASP A 58 -6.50 -5.86 4.57
CA ASP A 58 -7.85 -6.18 5.02
C ASP A 58 -8.76 -4.93 4.96
N LYS A 59 -8.28 -3.79 5.46
CA LYS A 59 -9.04 -2.53 5.48
C LYS A 59 -9.23 -1.91 4.10
N ALA A 60 -8.26 -2.07 3.20
CA ALA A 60 -8.39 -1.61 1.83
C ALA A 60 -9.51 -2.39 1.12
N HIS A 61 -9.57 -3.71 1.31
CA HIS A 61 -10.64 -4.55 0.77
C HIS A 61 -12.00 -4.23 1.39
N ASP A 62 -12.08 -3.94 2.70
CA ASP A 62 -13.33 -3.49 3.35
C ASP A 62 -13.90 -2.22 2.69
N LEU A 63 -13.02 -1.31 2.24
CA LEU A 63 -13.37 -0.07 1.53
C LEU A 63 -13.61 -0.25 0.02
N GLY A 64 -13.34 -1.45 -0.52
CA GLY A 64 -13.44 -1.73 -1.96
C GLY A 64 -12.23 -1.27 -2.79
N LEU A 65 -11.13 -0.88 -2.14
CA LEU A 65 -9.86 -0.57 -2.80
C LEU A 65 -9.17 -1.87 -3.22
N ARG A 66 -8.62 -1.90 -4.45
CA ARG A 66 -7.73 -2.99 -4.87
C ARG A 66 -6.35 -2.78 -4.26
N VAL A 67 -5.62 -3.85 -3.99
CA VAL A 67 -4.25 -3.78 -3.47
C VAL A 67 -3.28 -4.44 -4.44
N PHE A 68 -2.32 -3.65 -4.91
CA PHE A 68 -1.16 -4.12 -5.65
C PHE A 68 0.05 -4.14 -4.72
N LEU A 69 0.86 -5.18 -4.80
CA LEU A 69 2.06 -5.29 -3.96
C LEU A 69 3.28 -4.80 -4.74
N ASP A 70 4.03 -3.88 -4.14
CA ASP A 70 5.33 -3.44 -4.63
C ASP A 70 6.42 -3.90 -3.65
N VAL A 71 7.19 -4.92 -4.04
CA VAL A 71 8.30 -5.48 -3.26
C VAL A 71 9.58 -4.64 -3.44
N HIS A 72 9.46 -3.33 -3.20
CA HIS A 72 10.57 -2.40 -3.38
C HIS A 72 11.71 -2.70 -2.39
N GLY A 73 12.93 -2.79 -2.90
CA GLY A 73 14.13 -3.05 -2.10
C GLY A 73 14.47 -4.53 -1.94
N PHE A 74 13.61 -5.46 -2.35
CA PHE A 74 13.95 -6.88 -2.38
C PHE A 74 15.06 -7.12 -3.41
N GLY A 75 16.21 -7.63 -2.94
CA GLY A 75 17.37 -7.90 -3.78
C GLY A 75 18.16 -6.66 -4.23
N PHE A 76 17.76 -5.44 -3.83
CA PHE A 76 18.57 -4.25 -4.01
C PHE A 76 19.62 -4.18 -2.90
N PHE A 77 20.79 -4.75 -3.17
CA PHE A 77 22.01 -4.41 -2.45
C PHE A 77 22.41 -2.99 -2.85
N VAL A 78 22.05 -1.98 -2.03
CA VAL A 78 22.80 -0.73 -2.05
C VAL A 78 24.14 -1.07 -1.38
N PRO A 79 25.28 -1.03 -2.08
CA PRO A 79 26.57 -1.18 -1.41
C PRO A 79 26.64 -0.04 -0.42
N GLY A 80 26.57 -0.36 0.87
CA GLY A 80 26.58 0.66 1.91
C GLY A 80 27.80 1.56 1.70
N THR A 81 27.57 2.87 1.57
CA THR A 81 28.63 3.85 1.80
C THR A 81 29.03 3.71 3.26
N SER A 82 30.00 2.83 3.49
CA SER A 82 30.92 2.95 4.59
C SER A 82 31.69 4.24 4.34
N ALA A 83 31.32 5.29 5.05
CA ALA A 83 32.08 6.53 5.18
C ALA A 83 32.28 6.79 6.68
#